data_AF-A0A0U4W5K7-F1
#
_entry.id   AF-A0A0U4W5K7-F1
#
_cell.length_a   1.000
_cell.length_b   1.000
_cell.length_c   1.000
_cell.angle_alpha   90.00
_cell.angle_beta   90.00
_cell.angle_gamma   90.00
#
_symmetry.space_group_name_H-M   'P 1'
#
loop_
_entity.id
_entity.type
_entity.pdbx_description
1 polymer ?
#
loop_
_entity_poly.entity_id
_entity_poly.type
_entity_poly.pdbx_seq_one_letter_code
_entity_poly.pdbx_strand_id
1 'polypeptide(L)'
;MWFKTLRVYQITEPLNLNIEKLDTALAEHKFTPCMGQDALKLGFTFPLHPSIKSYAHQLEHLFVFALKRQEKVLPAAVINEELQPKIDALEAEKGRPLGRKEKQALKEELIQTLLPRAFSRSTVTQAIYDAKNNWFIVNTSSASRAEDLLALLRKALGSLPAVPWIDSNQLSQSMQQWLSNQALPAGFSLGHDAELKAPDEEGAKVRFSNHVLTTDEVQSHLEDKLVTKLELVQPEQLSLVICEDGSIKKLQFEELLANKNDELGWEDLVLRLDADLLVMANELAQVLQVFKDQVQPLVKA
;
A
#
# COMPACT_ATOMS: atom_id res chain seq x y z
N MET A 1 -14.28 2.14 -8.29
CA MET A 1 -13.14 2.40 -7.37
C MET A 1 -12.01 1.49 -7.78
N TRP A 2 -10.86 2.02 -8.16
CA TRP A 2 -9.78 1.23 -8.75
C TRP A 2 -8.50 1.34 -7.91
N PHE A 3 -7.94 0.20 -7.53
CA PHE A 3 -6.70 0.15 -6.75
C PHE A 3 -5.53 0.58 -7.63
N LYS A 4 -4.58 1.34 -7.05
CA LYS A 4 -3.42 1.89 -7.79
C LYS A 4 -2.09 1.32 -7.33
N THR A 5 -2.09 0.74 -6.14
CA THR A 5 -0.92 0.12 -5.52
C THR A 5 -1.40 -0.99 -4.62
N LEU A 6 -0.66 -2.08 -4.52
CA LEU A 6 -1.06 -3.24 -3.74
C LEU A 6 0.04 -3.64 -2.77
N ARG A 7 -0.40 -4.06 -1.59
CA ARG A 7 0.33 -4.98 -0.71
C ARG A 7 -0.59 -6.14 -0.44
N VAL A 8 -0.11 -7.34 -0.76
CA VAL A 8 -0.92 -8.55 -0.74
C VAL A 8 -0.38 -9.49 0.33
N TYR A 9 -1.30 -10.13 1.02
CA TYR A 9 -1.02 -11.11 2.04
C TYR A 9 -1.82 -12.37 1.73
N GLN A 10 -1.22 -13.53 1.96
CA GLN A 10 -1.93 -14.79 1.97
C GLN A 10 -2.51 -15.02 3.37
N ILE A 11 -3.79 -15.32 3.43
CA ILE A 11 -4.45 -15.76 4.64
C ILE A 11 -4.25 -17.27 4.75
N THR A 12 -3.61 -17.74 5.83
CA THR A 12 -3.24 -19.16 5.97
C THR A 12 -4.38 -20.01 6.49
N GLU A 13 -5.38 -19.41 7.13
CA GLU A 13 -6.60 -20.08 7.60
C GLU A 13 -7.82 -19.25 7.18
N PRO A 14 -8.78 -19.83 6.43
CA PRO A 14 -9.94 -19.08 5.94
C PRO A 14 -10.68 -18.35 7.06
N LEU A 15 -10.97 -17.07 6.82
CA LEU A 15 -11.74 -16.27 7.76
C LEU A 15 -13.22 -16.62 7.57
N ASN A 16 -13.82 -17.36 8.50
CA ASN A 16 -15.26 -17.66 8.50
C ASN A 16 -16.06 -16.39 8.86
N LEU A 17 -16.07 -15.41 7.96
CA LEU A 17 -16.69 -14.11 8.15
C LEU A 17 -18.20 -14.19 7.91
N ASN A 18 -18.95 -13.56 8.81
CA ASN A 18 -20.36 -13.24 8.62
C ASN A 18 -20.48 -11.72 8.56
N ILE A 19 -21.10 -11.19 7.50
CA ILE A 19 -21.11 -9.75 7.22
C ILE A 19 -21.74 -8.91 8.33
N GLU A 20 -22.83 -9.37 8.97
CA GLU A 20 -23.50 -8.61 10.03
C GLU A 20 -22.63 -8.53 11.30
N LYS A 21 -22.03 -9.65 11.70
CA LYS A 21 -21.08 -9.70 12.81
C LYS A 21 -19.84 -8.88 12.53
N LEU A 22 -19.37 -8.94 11.28
CA LEU A 22 -18.21 -8.20 10.83
C LEU A 22 -18.46 -6.69 10.91
N ASP A 23 -19.56 -6.21 10.34
CA ASP A 23 -19.90 -4.78 10.34
C ASP A 23 -19.97 -4.23 11.77
N THR A 24 -20.60 -5.00 12.68
CA THR A 24 -20.67 -4.68 14.11
C THR A 24 -19.28 -4.60 14.75
N ALA A 25 -18.42 -5.60 14.54
CA ALA A 25 -17.08 -5.62 15.10
C ALA A 25 -16.20 -4.46 14.59
N LEU A 26 -16.32 -4.10 13.31
CA LEU A 26 -15.61 -2.95 12.76
C LEU A 26 -16.16 -1.63 13.31
N ALA A 27 -17.46 -1.53 13.57
CA ALA A 27 -18.09 -0.33 14.13
C ALA A 27 -17.58 -0.01 15.55
N GLU A 28 -17.21 -1.01 16.36
CA GLU A 28 -16.58 -0.82 17.68
C GLU A 28 -15.23 -0.09 17.59
N HIS A 29 -14.55 -0.22 16.44
CA HIS A 29 -13.27 0.41 16.14
C HIS A 29 -13.38 1.49 15.07
N LYS A 30 -14.55 2.14 14.95
CA LYS A 30 -14.78 3.21 13.98
C LYS A 30 -13.83 4.40 14.16
N PHE A 31 -13.55 5.06 13.05
CA PHE A 31 -12.77 6.28 13.03
C PHE A 31 -13.39 7.38 13.89
N THR A 32 -12.56 8.03 14.70
CA THR A 32 -12.86 9.28 15.39
C THR A 32 -11.82 10.34 14.99
N PRO A 33 -12.22 11.60 14.73
CA PRO A 33 -11.28 12.66 14.39
C PRO A 33 -10.26 12.93 15.50
N CYS A 34 -9.06 13.38 15.13
CA CYS A 34 -8.06 13.89 16.06
C CYS A 34 -8.61 15.10 16.82
N MET A 35 -8.49 15.10 18.14
CA MET A 35 -8.87 16.21 19.01
C MET A 35 -7.72 16.64 19.91
N GLY A 36 -7.64 17.94 20.22
CA GLY A 36 -6.65 18.49 21.16
C GLY A 36 -5.21 18.10 20.82
N GLN A 37 -4.64 17.22 21.65
CA GLN A 37 -3.24 16.75 21.59
C GLN A 37 -3.05 15.47 20.73
N ASP A 38 -4.09 14.98 20.06
CA ASP A 38 -3.96 13.81 19.19
C ASP A 38 -3.10 14.12 17.95
N ALA A 39 -1.93 13.50 17.83
CA ALA A 39 -1.10 13.59 16.63
C ALA A 39 -1.61 12.71 15.47
N LEU A 40 -2.26 11.58 15.80
CA LEU A 40 -2.69 10.56 14.86
C LEU A 40 -3.93 9.83 15.41
N LYS A 41 -4.91 9.58 14.55
CA LYS A 41 -6.02 8.65 14.78
C LYS A 41 -6.18 7.70 13.60
N LEU A 42 -6.50 6.45 13.94
CA LEU A 42 -6.82 5.37 13.02
C LEU A 42 -8.17 4.79 13.41
N GLY A 43 -8.99 4.42 12.43
CA GLY A 43 -10.21 3.66 12.67
C GLY A 43 -10.94 3.29 11.38
N PHE A 44 -11.90 2.37 11.48
CA PHE A 44 -12.66 1.93 10.32
C PHE A 44 -13.57 3.03 9.78
N THR A 45 -13.77 3.04 8.47
CA THR A 45 -14.66 3.93 7.74
C THR A 45 -15.39 3.14 6.65
N PHE A 46 -16.37 3.76 6.01
CA PHE A 46 -17.15 3.15 4.94
C PHE A 46 -16.26 2.81 3.72
N PRO A 47 -16.28 1.56 3.21
CA PRO A 47 -15.38 1.11 2.16
C PRO A 47 -15.84 1.48 0.75
N LEU A 48 -17.13 1.63 0.50
CA LEU A 48 -17.63 1.92 -0.84
C LEU A 48 -17.71 3.42 -1.12
N HIS A 49 -18.56 4.11 -0.38
CA HIS A 49 -18.79 5.55 -0.54
C HIS A 49 -19.25 6.16 0.79
N PRO A 50 -18.96 7.45 1.08
CA PRO A 50 -19.37 8.09 2.33
C PRO A 50 -20.88 8.08 2.60
N SER A 51 -21.75 7.95 1.58
CA SER A 51 -23.20 7.84 1.75
C SER A 51 -23.67 6.44 2.16
N ILE A 52 -22.88 5.40 1.89
CA ILE A 52 -23.20 4.00 2.19
C ILE A 52 -22.66 3.70 3.59
N LYS A 53 -23.54 3.67 4.60
CA LYS A 53 -23.16 3.64 6.02
C LYS A 53 -22.92 2.23 6.58
N SER A 54 -22.09 1.44 5.89
CA SER A 54 -21.63 0.12 6.35
C SER A 54 -20.11 0.11 6.47
N TYR A 55 -19.56 -0.39 7.56
CA TYR A 55 -18.11 -0.48 7.80
C TYR A 55 -17.46 -1.67 7.08
N ALA A 56 -18.25 -2.68 6.73
CA ALA A 56 -17.88 -3.74 5.80
C ALA A 56 -18.85 -3.79 4.62
N HIS A 57 -18.39 -4.28 3.49
CA HIS A 57 -19.24 -4.63 2.36
C HIS A 57 -18.90 -6.03 1.88
N GLN A 58 -19.90 -6.83 1.54
CA GLN A 58 -19.71 -8.16 0.97
C GLN A 58 -20.35 -8.23 -0.41
N LEU A 59 -19.58 -8.70 -1.38
CA LEU A 59 -20.03 -9.05 -2.73
C LEU A 59 -19.54 -10.46 -3.04
N GLU A 60 -20.46 -11.43 -3.07
CA GLU A 60 -20.12 -12.85 -3.19
C GLU A 60 -19.07 -13.30 -2.16
N HIS A 61 -17.86 -13.64 -2.64
CA HIS A 61 -16.71 -14.11 -1.86
C HIS A 61 -15.74 -12.97 -1.48
N LEU A 62 -16.04 -11.73 -1.88
CA LEU A 62 -15.23 -10.55 -1.63
C LEU A 62 -15.76 -9.80 -0.42
N PHE A 63 -14.88 -9.52 0.54
CA PHE A 63 -15.16 -8.63 1.66
C PHE A 63 -14.31 -7.37 1.54
N VAL A 64 -14.92 -6.19 1.61
CA VAL A 64 -14.23 -4.91 1.44
C VAL A 64 -14.21 -4.14 2.76
N PHE A 65 -13.05 -3.57 3.05
CA PHE A 65 -12.75 -2.84 4.28
C PHE A 65 -12.14 -1.48 3.95
N ALA A 66 -12.27 -0.52 4.86
CA ALA A 66 -11.52 0.72 4.77
C ALA A 66 -11.05 1.21 6.14
N LEU A 67 -9.78 1.59 6.19
CA LEU A 67 -9.16 2.26 7.31
C LEU A 67 -8.99 3.74 6.98
N LYS A 68 -9.53 4.61 7.83
CA LYS A 68 -9.22 6.04 7.78
C LYS A 68 -8.11 6.36 8.76
N ARG A 69 -7.08 7.01 8.23
CA ARG A 69 -5.97 7.59 8.99
C ARG A 69 -6.10 9.10 8.97
N GLN A 70 -6.02 9.74 10.12
CA GLN A 70 -5.95 11.19 10.23
C GLN A 70 -4.75 11.58 11.07
N GLU A 71 -3.90 12.46 10.56
CA GLU A 71 -2.70 12.93 11.23
C GLU A 71 -2.64 14.46 11.23
N LYS A 72 -2.05 15.03 12.28
CA LYS A 72 -1.78 16.47 12.38
C LYS A 72 -0.58 16.83 11.54
N VAL A 73 -0.76 17.80 10.64
CA VAL A 73 0.29 18.28 9.74
C VAL A 73 1.10 19.33 10.46
N LEU A 74 2.28 18.92 10.93
CA LEU A 74 3.29 19.81 11.50
C LEU A 74 4.59 19.64 10.69
N PRO A 75 4.78 20.44 9.62
CA PRO A 75 5.97 20.35 8.80
C PRO A 75 7.23 20.62 9.63
N ALA A 76 8.28 19.84 9.41
CA ALA A 76 9.54 19.99 10.14
C ALA A 76 10.14 21.40 10.00
N ALA A 77 9.96 22.05 8.84
CA ALA A 77 10.37 23.43 8.61
C ALA A 77 9.74 24.40 9.62
N VAL A 78 8.42 24.32 9.81
CA VAL A 78 7.67 25.17 10.77
C VAL A 78 8.13 24.90 12.20
N ILE A 79 8.34 23.63 12.57
CA ILE A 79 8.83 23.28 13.91
C ILE A 79 10.22 23.89 14.13
N ASN A 80 11.13 23.79 13.15
CA ASN A 80 12.49 24.28 13.30
C ASN A 80 12.53 25.83 13.35
N GLU A 81 11.73 26.51 12.54
CA GLU A 81 11.61 27.98 12.53
C GLU A 81 11.09 28.52 13.87
N GLU A 82 10.06 27.91 14.44
CA GLU A 82 9.51 28.29 15.75
C GLU A 82 10.39 27.87 16.94
N LEU A 83 11.20 26.81 16.76
CA LEU A 83 12.10 26.31 17.80
C LEU A 83 13.36 27.16 17.94
N GLN A 84 13.89 27.71 16.84
CA GLN A 84 15.16 28.42 16.84
C GLN A 84 15.16 29.65 17.78
N PRO A 85 14.17 30.56 17.76
CA PRO A 85 14.12 31.69 18.69
C PRO A 85 14.06 31.26 20.17
N LYS A 86 13.39 30.13 20.46
CA LYS A 86 13.33 29.57 21.83
C LYS A 86 14.68 29.03 22.28
N ILE A 87 15.43 28.40 21.37
CA ILE A 87 16.80 27.95 21.63
C ILE A 87 17.69 29.17 21.89
N ASP A 88 17.66 30.17 21.01
CA ASP A 88 18.52 31.36 21.11
C ASP A 88 18.28 32.12 22.42
N ALA A 89 17.00 32.29 22.82
CA ALA A 89 16.64 32.93 24.07
C ALA A 89 17.19 32.20 25.31
N LEU A 90 17.08 30.87 25.34
CA LEU A 90 17.57 30.04 26.46
C LEU A 90 19.10 29.92 26.49
N GLU A 91 19.75 29.90 25.32
CA GLU A 91 21.23 29.91 25.23
C GLU A 91 21.78 31.25 25.73
N ALA A 92 21.12 32.38 25.40
CA ALA A 92 21.47 33.70 25.92
C ALA A 92 21.28 33.79 27.44
N GLU A 93 20.18 33.26 27.98
CA GLU A 93 19.92 33.24 29.42
C GLU A 93 20.94 32.41 30.20
N LYS A 94 21.33 31.24 29.66
CA LYS A 94 22.28 30.32 30.31
C LYS A 94 23.75 30.66 30.05
N GLY A 95 24.03 31.56 29.11
CA GLY A 95 25.41 31.89 28.69
C GLY A 95 26.17 30.72 28.07
N ARG A 96 25.48 29.69 27.56
CA ARG A 96 26.09 28.53 26.89
C ARG A 96 25.14 27.90 25.86
N PRO A 97 25.67 27.16 24.87
CA PRO A 97 24.85 26.35 23.98
C PRO A 97 24.04 25.29 24.74
N LEU A 98 22.81 25.02 24.27
CA LEU A 98 21.96 23.97 24.82
C LEU A 98 22.44 22.58 24.36
N GLY A 99 22.39 21.62 25.29
CA GLY A 99 22.67 20.22 24.98
C GLY A 99 21.55 19.58 24.14
N ARG A 100 21.86 18.45 23.49
CA ARG A 100 20.90 17.71 22.64
C ARG A 100 19.59 17.37 23.38
N LYS A 101 19.67 16.98 24.65
CA LYS A 101 18.49 16.66 25.47
C LYS A 101 17.62 17.89 25.73
N GLU A 102 18.23 19.05 26.00
CA GLU A 102 17.52 20.31 26.24
C GLU A 102 16.77 20.76 24.96
N LYS A 103 17.45 20.70 23.80
CA LYS A 103 16.83 21.02 22.50
C LYS A 103 15.68 20.08 22.16
N GLN A 104 15.81 18.78 22.47
CA GLN A 104 14.75 17.80 22.24
C GLN A 104 13.52 18.06 23.13
N ALA A 105 13.73 18.38 24.42
CA ALA A 105 12.63 18.72 25.33
C ALA A 105 11.85 19.97 24.85
N LEU A 106 12.55 21.01 24.43
CA LEU A 106 11.93 22.22 23.85
C LEU A 106 11.12 21.90 22.59
N LYS A 107 11.64 21.02 21.75
CA LYS A 107 10.95 20.58 20.54
C LYS A 107 9.66 19.83 20.86
N GLU A 108 9.68 18.93 21.85
CA GLU A 108 8.50 18.19 22.28
C GLU A 108 7.42 19.10 22.88
N GLU A 109 7.80 20.04 23.72
CA GLU A 109 6.90 21.06 24.28
C GLU A 109 6.28 21.94 23.17
N LEU A 110 7.10 22.36 22.21
CA LEU A 110 6.64 23.12 21.05
C LEU A 110 5.61 22.32 20.24
N ILE A 111 5.87 21.03 19.97
CA ILE A 111 4.94 20.16 19.26
C ILE A 111 3.60 20.07 20.01
N GLN A 112 3.61 19.84 21.33
CA GLN A 112 2.38 19.81 22.14
C GLN A 112 1.61 21.14 22.08
N THR A 113 2.32 22.27 22.00
CA THR A 113 1.69 23.59 21.86
C THR A 113 1.05 23.79 20.49
N LEU A 114 1.67 23.24 19.43
CA LEU A 114 1.24 23.43 18.05
C LEU A 114 0.17 22.40 17.61
N LEU A 115 0.13 21.21 18.20
CA LEU A 115 -0.80 20.12 17.83
C LEU A 115 -2.29 20.55 17.77
N PRO A 116 -2.82 21.31 18.75
CA PRO A 116 -4.22 21.77 18.69
C PRO A 116 -4.50 22.71 17.51
N ARG A 117 -3.48 23.45 17.05
CA ARG A 117 -3.58 24.43 15.94
C ARG A 117 -3.29 23.81 14.58
N ALA A 118 -2.67 22.65 14.56
CA ALA A 118 -2.27 21.99 13.32
C ALA A 118 -3.49 21.51 12.52
N PHE A 119 -3.44 21.74 11.21
CA PHE A 119 -4.40 21.16 10.28
C PHE A 119 -4.30 19.64 10.27
N SER A 120 -5.42 18.98 9.99
CA SER A 120 -5.47 17.53 9.91
C SER A 120 -5.47 17.09 8.44
N ARG A 121 -4.64 16.11 8.11
CA ARG A 121 -4.68 15.41 6.82
C ARG A 121 -5.30 14.04 7.03
N SER A 122 -6.27 13.68 6.20
CA SER A 122 -6.86 12.35 6.20
C SER A 122 -6.50 11.57 4.95
N THR A 123 -6.28 10.27 5.14
CA THR A 123 -6.13 9.29 4.06
C THR A 123 -7.04 8.10 4.36
N VAL A 124 -7.58 7.49 3.31
CA VAL A 124 -8.35 6.25 3.42
C VAL A 124 -7.59 5.18 2.65
N THR A 125 -7.31 4.07 3.32
CA THR A 125 -6.70 2.88 2.74
C THR A 125 -7.75 1.78 2.73
N GLN A 126 -7.90 1.12 1.59
CA GLN A 126 -8.92 0.13 1.38
C GLN A 126 -8.29 -1.24 1.26
N ALA A 127 -9.04 -2.27 1.61
CA ALA A 127 -8.59 -3.63 1.43
C ALA A 127 -9.74 -4.53 0.96
N ILE A 128 -9.37 -5.58 0.25
CA ILE A 128 -10.27 -6.65 -0.19
C ILE A 128 -9.74 -7.95 0.39
N TYR A 129 -10.60 -8.69 1.08
CA TYR A 129 -10.37 -10.10 1.36
C TYR A 129 -11.13 -10.91 0.31
N ASP A 130 -10.38 -11.62 -0.51
CA ASP A 130 -10.88 -12.62 -1.44
C ASP A 130 -10.90 -13.98 -0.73
N ALA A 131 -12.08 -14.40 -0.28
CA ALA A 131 -12.25 -15.65 0.44
C ALA A 131 -12.07 -16.89 -0.44
N LYS A 132 -12.18 -16.74 -1.76
CA LYS A 132 -12.01 -17.85 -2.72
C LYS A 132 -10.52 -18.18 -2.89
N ASN A 133 -9.68 -17.15 -3.05
CA ASN A 133 -8.23 -17.31 -3.24
C ASN A 133 -7.42 -17.16 -1.94
N ASN A 134 -8.07 -16.82 -0.83
CA ASN A 134 -7.46 -16.51 0.47
C ASN A 134 -6.41 -15.40 0.39
N TRP A 135 -6.69 -14.37 -0.39
CA TRP A 135 -5.85 -13.18 -0.49
C TRP A 135 -6.43 -12.00 0.24
N PHE A 136 -5.58 -11.29 0.95
CA PHE A 136 -5.88 -10.02 1.56
C PHE A 136 -5.09 -8.92 0.85
N ILE A 137 -5.79 -8.15 0.02
CA ILE A 137 -5.22 -7.19 -0.93
C ILE A 137 -5.47 -5.78 -0.38
N VAL A 138 -4.40 -5.06 -0.02
CA VAL A 138 -4.49 -3.70 0.52
C VAL A 138 -4.08 -2.68 -0.54
N ASN A 139 -4.90 -1.65 -0.76
CA ASN A 139 -4.65 -0.56 -1.71
C ASN A 139 -3.58 0.44 -1.21
N THR A 140 -2.36 -0.06 -0.99
CA THR A 140 -1.19 0.73 -0.57
C THR A 140 0.08 -0.02 -0.92
N SER A 141 1.12 0.70 -1.34
CA SER A 141 2.47 0.13 -1.43
C SER A 141 3.27 0.24 -0.13
N SER A 142 2.76 0.94 0.89
CA SER A 142 3.46 1.23 2.14
C SER A 142 3.24 0.13 3.18
N ALA A 143 4.34 -0.42 3.72
CA ALA A 143 4.31 -1.46 4.74
C ALA A 143 3.58 -1.04 5.99
N SER A 144 3.96 0.11 6.53
CA SER A 144 3.35 0.66 7.74
C SER A 144 1.85 0.87 7.59
N ARG A 145 1.40 1.41 6.44
CA ARG A 145 -0.03 1.60 6.19
C ARG A 145 -0.81 0.29 6.04
N ALA A 146 -0.22 -0.74 5.44
CA ALA A 146 -0.85 -2.05 5.36
C ALA A 146 -0.92 -2.70 6.75
N GLU A 147 0.16 -2.61 7.53
CA GLU A 147 0.21 -3.17 8.88
C GLU A 147 -0.74 -2.45 9.85
N ASP A 148 -0.90 -1.13 9.76
CA ASP A 148 -1.91 -0.37 10.53
C ASP A 148 -3.31 -0.97 10.33
N LEU A 149 -3.65 -1.33 9.09
CA LEU A 149 -4.95 -1.91 8.74
C LEU A 149 -5.07 -3.35 9.26
N LEU A 150 -4.06 -4.20 9.01
CA LEU A 150 -4.04 -5.58 9.49
C LEU A 150 -4.09 -5.64 11.02
N ALA A 151 -3.36 -4.78 11.71
CA ALA A 151 -3.34 -4.69 13.17
C ALA A 151 -4.69 -4.27 13.74
N LEU A 152 -5.39 -3.32 13.10
CA LEU A 152 -6.73 -2.95 13.53
C LEU A 152 -7.75 -4.05 13.24
N LEU A 153 -7.66 -4.74 12.10
CA LEU A 153 -8.50 -5.90 11.82
C LEU A 153 -8.26 -7.04 12.80
N ARG A 154 -7.00 -7.33 13.18
CA ARG A 154 -6.70 -8.32 14.24
C ARG A 154 -7.39 -7.98 15.55
N LYS A 155 -7.46 -6.70 15.92
CA LYS A 155 -8.18 -6.26 17.13
C LYS A 155 -9.68 -6.49 17.01
N ALA A 156 -10.27 -6.17 15.86
CA ALA A 156 -11.71 -6.33 15.64
C ALA A 156 -12.14 -7.81 15.49
N LEU A 157 -11.33 -8.63 14.84
CA LEU A 157 -11.63 -10.04 14.55
C LEU A 157 -11.07 -11.02 15.60
N GLY A 158 -10.17 -10.56 16.47
CA GLY A 158 -9.42 -11.38 17.43
C GLY A 158 -8.20 -12.07 16.81
N SER A 159 -8.32 -12.62 15.59
CA SER A 159 -7.23 -13.25 14.86
C SER A 159 -7.26 -12.89 13.38
N LEU A 160 -6.07 -12.78 12.76
CA LEU A 160 -5.90 -12.61 11.32
C LEU A 160 -4.55 -13.24 10.92
N PRO A 161 -4.55 -14.52 10.51
CA PRO A 161 -3.33 -15.24 10.17
C PRO A 161 -2.90 -14.88 8.74
N ALA A 162 -2.25 -13.73 8.61
CA ALA A 162 -1.80 -13.15 7.35
C ALA A 162 -0.27 -13.21 7.24
N VAL A 163 0.23 -13.75 6.12
CA VAL A 163 1.66 -13.80 5.77
C VAL A 163 1.87 -13.13 4.41
N PRO A 164 3.09 -12.67 4.05
CA PRO A 164 3.36 -12.19 2.70
C PRO A 164 2.95 -13.21 1.63
N TRP A 165 2.35 -12.73 0.53
CA TRP A 165 1.81 -13.59 -0.53
C TRP A 165 2.87 -14.30 -1.39
N ILE A 166 4.08 -13.75 -1.42
CA ILE A 166 5.23 -14.23 -2.19
C ILE A 166 6.49 -14.11 -1.34
N ASP A 167 7.42 -15.06 -1.51
CA ASP A 167 8.75 -15.01 -0.92
C ASP A 167 9.63 -14.00 -1.66
N SER A 168 10.22 -13.05 -0.93
CA SER A 168 11.00 -11.96 -1.51
C SER A 168 12.28 -12.45 -2.21
N ASN A 169 12.90 -13.52 -1.73
CA ASN A 169 14.13 -14.04 -2.32
C ASN A 169 13.84 -14.71 -3.66
N GLN A 170 12.79 -15.54 -3.72
CA GLN A 170 12.34 -16.15 -4.97
C GLN A 170 11.91 -15.08 -5.97
N LEU A 171 11.16 -14.07 -5.52
CA LEU A 171 10.73 -12.97 -6.38
C LEU A 171 11.91 -12.20 -6.97
N SER A 172 12.92 -11.87 -6.15
CA SER A 172 14.12 -11.19 -6.64
C SER A 172 14.82 -12.01 -7.74
N GLN A 173 14.95 -13.32 -7.57
CA GLN A 173 15.51 -14.21 -8.61
C GLN A 173 14.65 -14.24 -9.87
N SER A 174 13.32 -14.36 -9.74
CA SER A 174 12.42 -14.34 -10.89
C SER A 174 12.49 -13.02 -11.64
N MET A 175 12.52 -11.89 -10.93
CA MET A 175 12.65 -10.56 -11.54
C MET A 175 13.96 -10.39 -12.34
N GLN A 176 15.06 -11.01 -11.89
CA GLN A 176 16.30 -11.06 -12.66
C GLN A 176 16.12 -11.83 -13.97
N GLN A 177 15.51 -13.00 -13.92
CA GLN A 177 15.22 -13.80 -15.12
C GLN A 177 14.30 -13.04 -16.08
N TRP A 178 13.26 -12.40 -15.55
CA TRP A 178 12.30 -11.61 -16.33
C TRP A 178 12.99 -10.46 -17.07
N LEU A 179 13.87 -9.71 -16.40
CA LEU A 179 14.61 -8.62 -17.04
C LEU A 179 15.59 -9.12 -18.11
N SER A 180 16.17 -10.31 -17.92
CA SER A 180 16.94 -11.03 -18.95
C SER A 180 16.07 -11.57 -20.09
N ASN A 181 14.79 -11.23 -20.14
CA ASN A 181 13.79 -11.71 -21.08
C ASN A 181 13.65 -13.25 -21.08
N GLN A 182 13.81 -13.86 -19.91
CA GLN A 182 13.67 -15.30 -19.67
C GLN A 182 12.54 -15.56 -18.69
N ALA A 183 11.75 -16.61 -18.96
CA ALA A 183 10.71 -17.08 -18.04
C ALA A 183 9.77 -15.96 -17.53
N LEU A 184 9.39 -15.02 -18.41
CA LEU A 184 8.39 -14.00 -18.10
C LEU A 184 7.07 -14.64 -17.66
N PRO A 185 6.33 -14.02 -16.72
CA PRO A 185 5.01 -14.51 -16.35
C PRO A 185 4.09 -14.58 -17.56
N ALA A 186 3.24 -15.61 -17.63
CA ALA A 186 2.39 -15.84 -18.80
C ALA A 186 1.51 -14.61 -19.12
N GLY A 187 1.52 -14.17 -20.38
CA GLY A 187 0.75 -13.01 -20.84
C GLY A 187 1.40 -11.65 -20.55
N PHE A 188 2.51 -11.61 -19.82
CA PHE A 188 3.24 -10.37 -19.54
C PHE A 188 4.41 -10.15 -20.50
N SER A 189 4.68 -8.88 -20.75
CA SER A 189 5.83 -8.36 -21.47
C SER A 189 6.56 -7.33 -20.60
N LEU A 190 7.83 -7.08 -20.89
CA LEU A 190 8.60 -6.03 -20.23
C LEU A 190 8.05 -4.65 -20.60
N GLY A 191 7.88 -3.80 -19.58
CA GLY A 191 7.62 -2.38 -19.77
C GLY A 191 8.90 -1.60 -20.07
N HIS A 192 8.93 -0.35 -19.60
CA HIS A 192 10.01 0.60 -19.87
C HIS A 192 10.67 1.17 -18.61
N ASP A 193 10.16 0.84 -17.43
CA ASP A 193 10.72 1.23 -16.14
C ASP A 193 11.35 0.03 -15.40
N ALA A 194 12.60 0.20 -14.94
CA ALA A 194 13.27 -0.76 -14.07
C ALA A 194 14.18 -0.05 -13.05
N GLU A 195 14.44 -0.70 -11.92
CA GLU A 195 15.34 -0.20 -10.88
C GLU A 195 16.26 -1.34 -10.41
N LEU A 196 17.57 -1.14 -10.52
CA LEU A 196 18.58 -2.11 -10.11
C LEU A 196 19.47 -1.50 -9.03
N LYS A 197 19.87 -2.30 -8.05
CA LYS A 197 20.73 -1.90 -6.93
C LYS A 197 21.81 -2.95 -6.69
N ALA A 198 23.04 -2.52 -6.45
CA ALA A 198 24.09 -3.43 -6.00
C ALA A 198 23.68 -4.11 -4.66
N PRO A 199 24.14 -5.33 -4.37
CA PRO A 199 23.73 -6.08 -3.17
C PRO A 199 24.02 -5.37 -1.84
N ASP A 200 24.99 -4.47 -1.81
CA ASP A 200 25.37 -3.71 -0.62
C ASP A 200 24.28 -2.72 -0.18
N GLU A 201 24.13 -2.47 1.12
CA GLU A 201 23.11 -1.56 1.65
C GLU A 201 23.28 -0.13 1.12
N GLU A 202 24.51 0.36 0.99
CA GLU A 202 24.88 1.63 0.37
C GLU A 202 25.27 1.48 -1.11
N GLY A 203 24.95 0.32 -1.69
CA GLY A 203 25.29 -0.04 -3.06
C GLY A 203 24.74 0.92 -4.10
N ALA A 204 25.49 1.09 -5.18
CA ALA A 204 25.09 1.94 -6.30
C ALA A 204 23.73 1.50 -6.88
N LYS A 205 22.94 2.48 -7.28
CA LYS A 205 21.57 2.29 -7.78
C LYS A 205 21.42 2.92 -9.15
N VAL A 206 20.84 2.19 -10.09
CA VAL A 206 20.49 2.68 -11.42
C VAL A 206 18.97 2.56 -11.62
N ARG A 207 18.39 3.56 -12.27
CA ARG A 207 16.97 3.59 -12.59
C ARG A 207 16.79 3.91 -14.07
N PHE A 208 16.13 2.99 -14.77
CA PHE A 208 15.71 3.16 -16.14
C PHE A 208 14.26 3.65 -16.15
N SER A 209 13.97 4.65 -16.99
CA SER A 209 12.61 5.11 -17.18
C SER A 209 12.38 5.48 -18.63
N ASN A 210 11.26 5.03 -19.18
CA ASN A 210 10.96 5.14 -20.61
C ASN A 210 12.11 4.60 -21.50
N HIS A 211 12.69 3.46 -21.11
CA HIS A 211 13.82 2.84 -21.79
C HIS A 211 13.44 1.46 -22.36
N VAL A 212 14.10 1.04 -23.45
CA VAL A 212 14.01 -0.36 -23.92
C VAL A 212 14.86 -1.23 -22.99
N LEU A 213 14.22 -2.10 -22.21
CA LEU A 213 14.90 -2.87 -21.16
C LEU A 213 15.75 -4.04 -21.69
N THR A 214 15.60 -4.40 -22.96
CA THR A 214 16.33 -5.49 -23.61
C THR A 214 17.65 -5.06 -24.26
N THR A 215 18.08 -3.80 -24.08
CA THR A 215 19.35 -3.31 -24.66
C THR A 215 20.56 -3.83 -23.88
N ASP A 216 21.68 -4.04 -24.56
CA ASP A 216 22.93 -4.51 -23.94
C ASP A 216 23.39 -3.63 -22.76
N GLU A 217 23.12 -2.32 -22.83
CA GLU A 217 23.38 -1.39 -21.73
C GLU A 217 22.64 -1.78 -20.45
N VAL A 218 21.34 -2.06 -20.53
CA VAL A 218 20.54 -2.47 -19.36
C VAL A 218 20.98 -3.85 -18.89
N GLN A 219 21.21 -4.78 -19.83
CA GLN A 219 21.59 -6.16 -19.53
C GLN A 219 22.96 -6.23 -18.85
N SER A 220 23.92 -5.36 -19.20
CA SER A 220 25.25 -5.32 -18.56
C SER A 220 25.19 -5.03 -17.06
N HIS A 221 24.16 -4.32 -16.58
CA HIS A 221 24.00 -4.03 -15.17
C HIS A 221 23.49 -5.22 -14.34
N LEU A 222 23.03 -6.29 -14.99
CA LEU A 222 22.64 -7.53 -14.31
C LEU A 222 23.85 -8.29 -13.76
N GLU A 223 25.07 -8.01 -14.25
CA GLU A 223 26.30 -8.66 -13.79
C GLU A 223 26.65 -8.28 -12.35
N ASP A 224 26.35 -7.05 -11.94
CA ASP A 224 26.77 -6.49 -10.64
C ASP A 224 25.61 -5.97 -9.77
N LYS A 225 24.36 -5.99 -10.27
CA LYS A 225 23.19 -5.46 -9.56
C LYS A 225 21.99 -6.40 -9.57
N LEU A 226 21.17 -6.23 -8.53
CA LEU A 226 19.90 -6.92 -8.34
C LEU A 226 18.73 -6.05 -8.78
N VAL A 227 17.78 -6.62 -9.52
CA VAL A 227 16.53 -5.95 -9.86
C VAL A 227 15.67 -5.80 -8.62
N THR A 228 15.34 -4.55 -8.29
CA THR A 228 14.52 -4.15 -7.14
C THR A 228 13.11 -3.71 -7.53
N LYS A 229 12.95 -3.23 -8.77
CA LYS A 229 11.64 -2.93 -9.38
C LYS A 229 11.66 -3.24 -10.87
N LEU A 230 10.55 -3.78 -11.37
CA LEU A 230 10.38 -4.09 -12.78
C LEU A 230 8.96 -3.77 -13.22
N GLU A 231 8.83 -3.00 -14.30
CA GLU A 231 7.56 -2.78 -14.97
C GLU A 231 7.22 -3.95 -15.88
N LEU A 232 5.98 -4.43 -15.75
CA LEU A 232 5.42 -5.49 -16.55
C LEU A 232 4.07 -5.04 -17.10
N VAL A 233 3.83 -5.38 -18.36
CA VAL A 233 2.63 -4.99 -19.10
C VAL A 233 1.94 -6.25 -19.60
N GLN A 234 0.66 -6.38 -19.27
CA GLN A 234 -0.25 -7.35 -19.85
C GLN A 234 -1.11 -6.64 -20.90
N PRO A 235 -0.88 -6.90 -22.20
CA PRO A 235 -1.57 -6.19 -23.28
C PRO A 235 -3.10 -6.23 -23.10
N GLU A 236 -3.74 -5.09 -23.38
CA GLU A 236 -5.20 -4.90 -23.31
C GLU A 236 -5.84 -5.11 -21.92
N GLN A 237 -5.04 -5.31 -20.87
CA GLN A 237 -5.55 -5.53 -19.50
C GLN A 237 -5.01 -4.50 -18.52
N LEU A 238 -3.70 -4.49 -18.27
CA LEU A 238 -3.08 -3.61 -17.28
C LEU A 238 -1.57 -3.52 -17.39
N SER A 239 -1.01 -2.50 -16.75
CA SER A 239 0.41 -2.36 -16.46
C SER A 239 0.64 -2.19 -14.96
N LEU A 240 1.81 -2.65 -14.49
CA LEU A 240 2.20 -2.54 -13.09
C LEU A 240 3.71 -2.56 -12.92
N VAL A 241 4.18 -2.12 -11.76
CA VAL A 241 5.56 -2.26 -11.31
C VAL A 241 5.60 -3.17 -10.09
N ILE A 242 6.16 -4.37 -10.24
CA ILE A 242 6.43 -5.27 -9.12
C ILE A 242 7.75 -4.87 -8.44
N CYS A 243 7.77 -4.92 -7.12
CA CYS A 243 8.94 -4.60 -6.29
C CYS A 243 9.46 -5.86 -5.60
N GLU A 244 10.75 -5.89 -5.25
CA GLU A 244 11.39 -7.01 -4.53
C GLU A 244 10.70 -7.39 -3.20
N ASP A 245 10.02 -6.43 -2.56
CA ASP A 245 9.28 -6.63 -1.31
C ASP A 245 7.87 -7.22 -1.54
N GLY A 246 7.56 -7.64 -2.78
CA GLY A 246 6.26 -8.16 -3.18
C GLY A 246 5.17 -7.10 -3.29
N SER A 247 5.48 -5.81 -3.11
CA SER A 247 4.51 -4.74 -3.35
C SER A 247 4.35 -4.46 -4.84
N ILE A 248 3.14 -4.10 -5.24
CA ILE A 248 2.81 -3.71 -6.61
C ILE A 248 2.52 -2.21 -6.62
N LYS A 249 3.16 -1.49 -7.55
CA LYS A 249 3.07 -0.03 -7.68
C LYS A 249 2.64 0.33 -9.10
N LYS A 250 2.18 1.57 -9.28
CA LYS A 250 1.76 2.09 -10.58
C LYS A 250 0.80 1.14 -11.31
N LEU A 251 -0.11 0.48 -10.59
CA LEU A 251 -1.11 -0.36 -11.21
C LEU A 251 -2.06 0.51 -12.03
N GLN A 252 -2.14 0.25 -13.32
CA GLN A 252 -3.00 0.95 -14.27
C GLN A 252 -3.77 -0.10 -15.05
N PHE A 253 -5.10 -0.06 -14.92
CA PHE A 253 -6.00 -0.86 -15.73
C PHE A 253 -6.23 -0.16 -17.07
N GLU A 254 -6.41 -0.95 -18.12
CA GLU A 254 -6.79 -0.45 -19.44
C GLU A 254 -8.18 0.23 -19.38
N GLU A 255 -8.40 1.27 -20.19
CA GLU A 255 -9.57 2.14 -20.09
C GLU A 255 -10.88 1.41 -20.42
N LEU A 256 -10.91 0.55 -21.44
CA LEU A 256 -12.08 -0.25 -21.79
C LEU A 256 -12.48 -1.18 -20.64
N LEU A 257 -11.50 -1.77 -19.95
CA LEU A 257 -11.74 -2.57 -18.76
C LEU A 257 -12.30 -1.69 -17.61
N ALA A 258 -11.71 -0.53 -17.39
CA ALA A 258 -12.11 0.39 -16.31
C ALA A 258 -13.51 1.00 -16.51
N ASN A 259 -13.91 1.17 -17.78
CA ASN A 259 -15.15 1.81 -18.20
C ASN A 259 -16.24 0.79 -18.60
N LYS A 260 -15.99 -0.51 -18.39
CA LYS A 260 -16.88 -1.61 -18.81
C LYS A 260 -18.34 -1.46 -18.36
N ASN A 261 -18.56 -0.77 -17.23
CA ASN A 261 -19.87 -0.61 -16.62
C ASN A 261 -20.45 0.80 -16.77
N ASP A 262 -19.90 1.65 -17.64
CA ASP A 262 -20.33 3.06 -17.84
C ASP A 262 -21.79 3.23 -18.21
N GLU A 263 -22.36 2.24 -18.88
CA GLU A 263 -23.77 2.19 -19.21
C GLU A 263 -24.70 2.05 -17.99
N LEU A 264 -24.22 1.52 -16.85
CA LEU A 264 -25.03 1.42 -15.62
C LEU A 264 -25.36 2.78 -15.00
N GLY A 265 -24.62 3.84 -15.36
CA GLY A 265 -24.76 5.16 -14.75
C GLY A 265 -24.44 5.19 -13.25
N TRP A 266 -24.95 6.20 -12.55
CA TRP A 266 -24.70 6.45 -11.12
C TRP A 266 -25.99 6.60 -10.29
N GLU A 267 -27.14 6.22 -10.85
CA GLU A 267 -28.44 6.30 -10.17
C GLU A 267 -28.51 5.31 -9.00
N ASP A 268 -28.09 4.07 -9.24
CA ASP A 268 -27.82 3.08 -8.19
C ASP A 268 -26.31 2.98 -7.96
N LEU A 269 -25.86 3.76 -6.98
CA LEU A 269 -24.44 3.83 -6.61
C LEU A 269 -23.89 2.49 -6.13
N VAL A 270 -24.68 1.69 -5.40
CA VAL A 270 -24.22 0.39 -4.88
C VAL A 270 -24.01 -0.56 -6.05
N LEU A 271 -25.01 -0.68 -6.93
CA LEU A 271 -24.93 -1.52 -8.12
C LEU A 271 -23.72 -1.19 -8.99
N ARG A 272 -23.46 0.11 -9.23
CA ARG A 272 -22.30 0.56 -10.02
C ARG A 272 -20.98 0.19 -9.35
N LEU A 273 -20.85 0.42 -8.05
CA LEU A 273 -19.62 0.14 -7.31
C LEU A 273 -19.36 -1.36 -7.21
N ASP A 274 -20.40 -2.18 -7.04
CA ASP A 274 -20.31 -3.64 -6.98
C ASP A 274 -19.85 -4.19 -8.34
N ALA A 275 -20.40 -3.68 -9.44
CA ALA A 275 -19.99 -4.07 -10.79
C ALA A 275 -18.51 -3.75 -11.06
N ASP A 276 -18.04 -2.55 -10.70
CA ASP A 276 -16.62 -2.17 -10.85
C ASP A 276 -15.71 -2.99 -9.94
N LEU A 277 -16.14 -3.25 -8.70
CA LEU A 277 -15.39 -4.05 -7.72
C LEU A 277 -15.18 -5.47 -8.24
N LEU A 278 -16.21 -6.09 -8.82
CA LEU A 278 -16.13 -7.45 -9.35
C LEU A 278 -15.14 -7.55 -10.52
N VAL A 279 -15.18 -6.59 -11.46
CA VAL A 279 -14.21 -6.53 -12.57
C VAL A 279 -12.80 -6.38 -12.00
N MET A 280 -12.57 -5.38 -11.16
CA MET A 280 -11.25 -5.15 -10.56
C MET A 280 -10.73 -6.38 -9.79
N ALA A 281 -11.54 -6.98 -8.93
CA ALA A 281 -11.11 -8.11 -8.10
C ALA A 281 -10.77 -9.34 -8.94
N ASN A 282 -11.53 -9.63 -10.00
CA ASN A 282 -11.26 -10.75 -10.91
C ASN A 282 -9.93 -10.56 -11.66
N GLU A 283 -9.65 -9.35 -12.13
CA GLU A 283 -8.40 -9.04 -12.82
C GLU A 283 -7.21 -9.11 -11.88
N LEU A 284 -7.33 -8.55 -10.67
CA LEU A 284 -6.33 -8.69 -9.63
C LEU A 284 -6.06 -10.15 -9.28
N ALA A 285 -7.10 -10.97 -9.14
CA ALA A 285 -6.94 -12.37 -8.79
C ALA A 285 -6.17 -13.14 -9.87
N GLN A 286 -6.49 -12.93 -11.15
CA GLN A 286 -5.77 -13.54 -12.26
C GLN A 286 -4.29 -13.16 -12.28
N VAL A 287 -3.99 -11.87 -12.15
CA VAL A 287 -2.61 -11.37 -12.15
C VAL A 287 -1.81 -11.90 -10.97
N LEU A 288 -2.38 -11.87 -9.77
CA LEU A 288 -1.72 -12.39 -8.57
C LEU A 288 -1.46 -13.90 -8.69
N GLN A 289 -2.39 -14.65 -9.31
CA GLN A 289 -2.19 -16.09 -9.53
C GLN A 289 -1.01 -16.34 -10.48
N VAL A 290 -0.94 -15.61 -11.60
CA VAL A 290 0.15 -15.73 -12.58
C VAL A 290 1.50 -15.46 -11.94
N PHE A 291 1.63 -14.42 -11.11
CA PHE A 291 2.88 -14.14 -10.39
C PHE A 291 3.22 -15.22 -9.38
N LYS A 292 2.23 -15.70 -8.62
CA LYS A 292 2.44 -16.73 -7.61
C LYS A 292 2.94 -18.03 -8.25
N ASP A 293 2.32 -18.45 -9.35
CA ASP A 293 2.68 -19.67 -10.09
C ASP A 293 4.03 -19.57 -10.79
N GLN A 294 4.46 -18.37 -11.17
CA GLN A 294 5.76 -18.14 -11.79
C GLN A 294 6.90 -18.11 -10.77
N VAL A 295 6.66 -17.53 -9.58
CA VAL A 295 7.68 -17.35 -8.54
C VAL A 295 7.83 -18.60 -7.67
N GLN A 296 6.72 -19.25 -7.30
CA GLN A 296 6.77 -20.55 -6.66
C GLN A 296 6.99 -21.58 -7.77
N PRO A 297 8.10 -22.34 -7.79
CA PRO A 297 8.23 -23.42 -8.76
C PRO A 297 7.02 -24.33 -8.60
N LEU A 298 6.35 -24.66 -9.71
CA LEU A 298 5.35 -25.72 -9.76
C LEU A 298 5.96 -26.93 -9.04
N VAL A 299 5.54 -27.19 -7.81
CA VAL A 299 5.85 -28.45 -7.14
C VAL A 299 5.12 -29.47 -8.01
N LYS A 300 5.85 -30.06 -8.96
CA LYS A 300 5.39 -31.23 -9.69
C LYS A 300 5.13 -32.30 -8.63
N ALA A 301 3.87 -32.47 -8.27
CA ALA A 301 3.38 -33.71 -7.70
C ALA A 301 3.46 -34.81 -8.76
#